data_AF-A0A948VVX1-F1
#
_entry.id   AF-A0A948VVX1-F1
#
_cell.length_a   1.000
_cell.length_b   1.000
_cell.length_c   1.000
_cell.angle_alpha   90.00
_cell.angle_beta   90.00
_cell.angle_gamma   90.00
#
_symmetry.space_group_name_H-M   'P 1'
#
loop_
_entity.id
_entity.type
_entity.pdbx_description
1 polymer ?
#
loop_
_entity_poly.entity_id
_entity_poly.type
_entity_poly.pdbx_seq_one_letter_code
_entity_poly.pdbx_strand_id
1 'polypeptide(L)'
;MSLNFQQVYERIREIGATAGPRQKQLDGLRQRALSLLEYYADKAAELRSKVDRARQADPSLRCALPLDGRLDASHPAPVFEKPVTLLAADGSQIAPDRHAAVLYSLVNVGALVMEIGSGKAPEVFTDSSLLYVDELYTETGILTGEAIEMRRDIAERRKLLELAPNYPAPVIALTDGPVELWGAKDGGAEEYRRNLEIHKSILSQLQTKNVTVAGYVDKPGA
;
A
#
# COMPACT_ATOMS: atom_id res chain seq x y z
N MET A 1 -1.79 31.52 8.60
CA MET A 1 -0.52 32.01 9.19
C MET A 1 0.54 32.06 8.10
N SER A 2 1.34 33.12 8.04
CA SER A 2 2.47 33.20 7.10
C SER A 2 3.67 32.41 7.62
N LEU A 3 4.41 31.78 6.72
CA LEU A 3 5.65 31.07 7.04
C LEU A 3 6.79 32.08 7.29
N ASN A 4 7.63 31.82 8.28
CA ASN A 4 8.87 32.57 8.46
C ASN A 4 9.90 32.10 7.42
N PHE A 5 9.93 32.77 6.27
CA PHE A 5 10.78 32.40 5.15
C PHE A 5 12.27 32.35 5.51
N GLN A 6 12.75 33.24 6.39
CA GLN A 6 14.16 33.29 6.74
C GLN A 6 14.61 32.05 7.51
N GLN A 7 13.81 31.60 8.49
CA GLN A 7 14.07 30.36 9.22
C GLN A 7 14.00 29.13 8.31
N VAL A 8 13.03 29.09 7.38
CA VAL A 8 12.90 28.00 6.41
C VAL A 8 14.09 27.98 5.45
N TYR A 9 14.53 29.15 4.98
CA TYR A 9 15.66 29.28 4.06
C TYR A 9 16.99 28.82 4.68
N GLU A 10 17.24 29.16 5.95
CA GLU A 10 18.39 28.65 6.70
C GLU A 10 18.39 27.12 6.77
N ARG A 11 17.24 26.51 7.11
CA ARG A 11 17.08 25.05 7.10
C ARG A 11 17.26 24.42 5.73
N ILE A 12 16.75 25.03 4.66
CA ILE A 12 16.96 24.55 3.28
C ILE A 12 18.45 24.50 2.95
N ARG A 13 19.23 25.52 3.34
CA ARG A 13 20.68 25.54 3.12
C ARG A 13 21.43 24.47 3.93
N GLU A 14 21.04 24.25 5.18
CA GLU A 14 21.57 23.16 6.01
C GLU A 14 21.28 21.78 5.40
N ILE A 15 20.05 21.56 4.92
CA ILE A 15 19.66 20.33 4.20
C ILE A 15 20.51 20.16 2.94
N GLY A 16 20.68 21.22 2.14
CA GLY A 16 21.54 21.20 0.96
C GLY A 16 23.00 20.86 1.28
N ALA A 17 23.54 21.41 2.38
CA ALA A 17 24.91 21.13 2.83
C ALA A 17 25.11 19.68 3.30
N THR A 18 24.06 19.06 3.87
CA THR A 18 24.10 17.66 4.34
C THR A 18 23.86 16.63 3.22
N ALA A 19 23.39 17.06 2.04
CA ALA A 19 23.10 16.17 0.91
C ALA A 19 24.33 15.36 0.46
N GLY A 20 25.50 15.99 0.34
CA GLY A 20 26.75 15.32 -0.06
C GLY A 20 27.21 14.25 0.94
N PRO A 21 27.37 14.57 2.24
CA PRO A 21 27.64 13.59 3.28
C PRO A 21 26.60 12.47 3.36
N ARG A 22 25.31 12.81 3.21
CA ARG A 22 24.22 11.83 3.22
C ARG A 22 24.33 10.85 2.05
N GLN A 23 24.63 11.33 0.86
CA GLN A 23 24.85 10.47 -0.31
C GLN A 23 26.01 9.48 -0.07
N LYS A 24 27.16 9.97 0.42
CA LYS A 24 28.30 9.09 0.74
C LYS A 24 27.96 8.04 1.79
N GLN A 25 27.19 8.42 2.82
CA GLN A 25 26.71 7.47 3.82
C GLN A 25 25.82 6.40 3.19
N LEU A 26 24.87 6.78 2.34
CA LEU A 26 23.99 5.84 1.63
C LEU A 26 24.77 4.91 0.69
N ASP A 27 25.79 5.43 0.00
CA ASP A 27 26.67 4.62 -0.86
C ASP A 27 27.43 3.57 -0.04
N GLY A 28 27.99 3.96 1.11
CA GLY A 28 28.65 3.03 2.03
C GLY A 28 27.72 1.98 2.61
N LEU A 29 26.47 2.36 2.93
CA LEU A 29 25.44 1.42 3.37
C LEU A 29 25.05 0.44 2.25
N ARG A 30 24.92 0.89 1.00
CA ARG A 30 24.64 0.02 -0.16
C ARG A 30 25.78 -0.98 -0.39
N GLN A 31 27.03 -0.52 -0.36
CA GLN A 31 28.19 -1.41 -0.49
C GLN A 31 28.19 -2.48 0.60
N ARG A 32 27.98 -2.08 1.87
CA ARG A 32 27.89 -3.03 2.98
C ARG A 32 26.74 -4.02 2.80
N ALA A 33 25.58 -3.57 2.33
CA ALA A 33 24.43 -4.43 2.08
C ALA A 33 24.74 -5.48 1.00
N LEU A 34 25.38 -5.08 -0.11
CA LEU A 34 25.80 -5.98 -1.17
C LEU A 34 26.85 -6.99 -0.69
N SER A 35 27.86 -6.54 0.06
CA SER A 35 28.86 -7.45 0.63
C SER A 35 28.25 -8.46 1.60
N LEU A 36 27.24 -8.06 2.39
CA LEU A 36 26.51 -8.97 3.25
C LEU A 36 25.67 -9.97 2.45
N LEU A 37 24.99 -9.51 1.39
CA LEU A 37 24.21 -10.38 0.50
C LEU A 37 25.11 -11.45 -0.13
N GLU A 38 26.26 -11.05 -0.67
CA GLU A 38 27.25 -11.95 -1.26
C GLU A 38 27.82 -12.93 -0.21
N TYR A 39 28.20 -12.42 0.97
CA TYR A 39 28.77 -13.25 2.04
C TYR A 39 27.82 -14.31 2.58
N TYR A 40 26.51 -14.02 2.58
CA TYR A 40 25.47 -14.95 3.05
C TYR A 40 24.74 -15.66 1.91
N ALA A 41 25.15 -15.45 0.65
CA ALA A 41 24.42 -15.93 -0.52
C ALA A 41 24.18 -17.45 -0.50
N ASP A 42 25.15 -18.23 -0.03
CA ASP A 42 25.11 -19.70 0.05
C ASP A 42 24.91 -20.24 1.48
N LYS A 43 24.59 -19.37 2.45
CA LYS A 43 24.50 -19.72 3.89
C LYS A 43 23.06 -19.82 4.38
N ALA A 44 22.16 -20.34 3.54
CA ALA A 44 20.73 -20.44 3.85
C ALA A 44 20.48 -21.18 5.18
N ALA A 45 21.21 -22.25 5.47
CA ALA A 45 21.09 -22.99 6.73
C ALA A 45 21.42 -22.14 7.97
N GLU A 46 22.49 -21.33 7.91
CA GLU A 46 22.87 -20.43 9.01
C GLU A 46 21.81 -19.35 9.22
N LEU A 47 21.30 -18.77 8.14
CA LEU A 47 20.25 -17.75 8.20
C LEU A 47 18.95 -18.32 8.75
N ARG A 48 18.54 -19.53 8.32
CA ARG A 48 17.37 -20.22 8.86
C ARG A 48 17.51 -20.43 10.37
N SER A 49 18.67 -20.90 10.84
CA SER A 49 18.94 -21.03 12.28
C SER A 49 18.87 -19.70 13.05
N LYS A 50 19.29 -18.58 12.43
CA LYS A 50 19.12 -17.24 13.02
C LYS A 50 17.65 -16.86 13.14
N VAL A 51 16.85 -17.11 12.10
CA VAL A 51 15.40 -16.85 12.10
C VAL A 51 14.70 -17.70 13.16
N ASP A 52 15.04 -18.99 13.26
CA ASP A 52 14.43 -19.89 14.25
C ASP A 52 14.68 -19.43 15.68
N ARG A 53 15.91 -19.00 15.99
CA ARG A 53 16.23 -18.42 17.31
C ARG A 53 15.48 -17.11 17.57
N ALA A 54 15.36 -16.24 16.57
CA ALA A 54 14.63 -15.00 16.71
C ALA A 54 13.13 -15.24 16.95
N ARG A 55 12.54 -16.21 16.24
CA ARG A 55 11.14 -16.62 16.40
C ARG A 55 10.82 -17.19 17.78
N GLN A 56 11.79 -17.87 18.41
CA GLN A 56 11.63 -18.34 19.80
C GLN A 56 11.55 -17.17 20.79
N ALA A 57 12.27 -16.07 20.53
CA ALA A 57 12.23 -14.88 21.37
C ALA A 57 11.02 -13.98 21.08
N ASP A 58 10.61 -13.90 19.82
CA ASP A 58 9.46 -13.13 19.35
C ASP A 58 8.55 -13.98 18.45
N PRO A 59 7.46 -14.54 19.01
CA PRO A 59 6.48 -15.30 18.24
C PRO A 59 5.76 -14.48 17.15
N SER A 60 5.81 -13.15 17.23
CA SER A 60 5.17 -12.25 16.27
C SER A 60 6.08 -11.83 15.11
N LEU A 61 7.32 -12.33 15.08
CA LEU A 61 8.30 -12.03 14.05
C LEU A 61 7.77 -12.31 12.63
N ARG A 62 7.69 -11.25 11.81
CA ARG A 62 7.41 -11.33 10.37
C ARG A 62 8.71 -11.10 9.60
N CYS A 63 9.33 -12.15 9.10
CA CYS A 63 10.53 -12.03 8.26
C CYS A 63 10.53 -13.06 7.11
N ALA A 64 11.25 -12.74 6.04
CA ALA A 64 11.47 -13.68 4.95
C ALA A 64 12.41 -14.81 5.40
N LEU A 65 12.08 -16.05 5.01
CA LEU A 65 12.90 -17.22 5.28
C LEU A 65 13.62 -17.66 3.99
N PRO A 66 14.96 -17.71 3.97
CA PRO A 66 15.72 -18.22 2.83
C PRO A 66 15.30 -19.65 2.44
N LEU A 67 14.91 -19.81 1.18
CA LEU A 67 14.66 -21.12 0.56
C LEU A 67 15.98 -21.76 0.10
N ASP A 68 15.89 -22.74 -0.79
CA ASP A 68 17.05 -23.38 -1.40
C ASP A 68 17.62 -22.54 -2.55
N GLY A 69 18.91 -22.75 -2.83
CA GLY A 69 19.65 -21.98 -3.82
C GLY A 69 20.38 -20.79 -3.21
N ARG A 70 21.01 -19.99 -4.08
CA ARG A 70 21.75 -18.80 -3.68
C ARG A 70 20.81 -17.59 -3.59
N LEU A 71 21.00 -16.75 -2.57
CA LEU A 71 20.18 -15.54 -2.39
C LEU A 71 20.47 -14.44 -3.43
N ASP A 72 21.64 -14.49 -4.05
CA ASP A 72 22.07 -13.59 -5.11
C ASP A 72 21.87 -14.19 -6.51
N ALA A 73 21.18 -15.32 -6.62
CA ALA A 73 20.88 -15.92 -7.91
C ALA A 73 19.97 -15.01 -8.73
N SER A 74 20.31 -14.86 -10.01
CA SER A 74 19.48 -14.18 -11.00
C SER A 74 18.94 -15.21 -11.99
N HIS A 75 17.65 -15.11 -12.28
CA HIS A 75 16.96 -15.97 -13.23
C HIS A 75 16.33 -15.10 -14.32
N PRO A 76 16.33 -15.55 -15.58
CA PRO A 76 15.62 -14.83 -16.62
C PRO A 76 14.12 -14.77 -16.28
N ALA A 77 13.50 -13.64 -16.59
CA ALA A 77 12.05 -13.52 -16.46
C ALA A 77 11.36 -14.58 -17.35
N PRO A 78 10.30 -15.25 -16.88
CA PRO A 78 9.55 -16.19 -17.70
C PRO A 78 8.96 -15.46 -18.91
N VAL A 79 8.85 -16.16 -20.05
CA VAL A 79 8.21 -15.62 -21.24
C VAL A 79 6.71 -15.43 -20.95
N PHE A 80 6.23 -14.20 -21.12
CA PHE A 80 4.84 -13.84 -20.87
C PHE A 80 4.04 -13.90 -22.17
N GLU A 81 3.46 -15.06 -22.46
CA GLU A 81 2.80 -15.31 -23.77
C GLU A 81 1.31 -14.96 -23.78
N LYS A 82 0.69 -14.76 -22.62
CA LYS A 82 -0.76 -14.53 -22.52
C LYS A 82 -1.06 -13.04 -22.32
N PRO A 83 -2.01 -12.45 -23.07
CA PRO A 83 -2.50 -11.12 -22.74
C PRO A 83 -3.09 -11.13 -21.32
N VAL A 84 -2.87 -10.04 -20.58
CA VAL A 84 -3.35 -9.88 -19.19
C VAL A 84 -4.08 -8.57 -19.06
N THR A 85 -5.14 -8.55 -18.26
CA THR A 85 -5.80 -7.30 -17.89
C THR A 85 -5.26 -6.84 -16.54
N LEU A 86 -4.68 -5.65 -16.51
CA LEU A 86 -4.28 -4.98 -15.28
C LEU A 86 -5.34 -3.98 -14.87
N LEU A 87 -5.80 -4.06 -13.64
CA LEU A 87 -6.63 -3.05 -12.99
C LEU A 87 -5.80 -2.43 -11.86
N ALA A 88 -5.85 -1.11 -11.71
CA ALA A 88 -5.29 -0.42 -10.56
C ALA A 88 -6.32 0.56 -10.02
N ALA A 89 -6.40 0.71 -8.70
CA ALA A 89 -7.21 1.73 -8.06
C ALA A 89 -6.39 2.46 -7.00
N ASP A 90 -6.62 3.77 -6.91
CA ASP A 90 -6.03 4.67 -5.95
C ASP A 90 -7.07 5.73 -5.57
N GLY A 91 -6.96 6.25 -4.36
CA GLY A 91 -7.94 7.13 -3.77
C GLY A 91 -7.32 8.33 -3.08
N SER A 92 -8.09 9.40 -3.04
CA SER A 92 -7.77 10.60 -2.29
C SER A 92 -8.98 11.04 -1.47
N GLN A 93 -8.72 11.73 -0.37
CA GLN A 93 -9.75 12.10 0.58
C GLN A 93 -9.52 13.49 1.16
N ILE A 94 -10.63 14.14 1.49
CA ILE A 94 -10.68 15.37 2.29
C ILE A 94 -11.37 15.01 3.60
N ALA A 95 -10.63 15.06 4.70
CA ALA A 95 -11.16 14.87 6.04
C ALA A 95 -12.02 16.08 6.47
N PRO A 96 -13.00 15.90 7.36
CA PRO A 96 -13.87 16.99 7.77
C PRO A 96 -13.11 18.00 8.63
N ASP A 97 -13.16 19.27 8.23
CA ASP A 97 -12.60 20.38 9.01
C ASP A 97 -13.68 21.02 9.88
N ARG A 98 -13.59 20.77 11.19
CA ARG A 98 -14.47 21.34 12.22
C ARG A 98 -14.37 22.86 12.38
N HIS A 99 -13.36 23.50 11.79
CA HIS A 99 -13.21 24.95 11.76
C HIS A 99 -13.68 25.57 10.44
N ALA A 100 -14.04 24.76 9.44
CA ALA A 100 -14.59 25.26 8.19
C ALA A 100 -16.02 25.79 8.38
N ALA A 101 -16.41 26.76 7.56
CA ALA A 101 -17.76 27.32 7.57
C ALA A 101 -18.83 26.28 7.19
N VAL A 102 -18.43 25.26 6.42
CA VAL A 102 -19.27 24.13 6.03
C VAL A 102 -18.50 22.85 6.29
N LEU A 103 -19.11 21.95 7.07
CA LEU A 103 -18.55 20.63 7.35
C LEU A 103 -18.89 19.68 6.21
N TYR A 104 -17.87 19.19 5.51
CA TYR A 104 -17.99 18.20 4.45
C TYR A 104 -16.79 17.26 4.46
N SER A 105 -16.93 16.10 3.82
CA SER A 105 -15.81 15.23 3.46
C SER A 105 -15.98 14.75 2.04
N LEU A 106 -14.87 14.45 1.39
CA LEU A 106 -14.87 13.93 0.04
C LEU A 106 -14.01 12.68 0.00
N VAL A 107 -14.53 11.61 -0.58
CA VAL A 107 -13.75 10.45 -0.99
C VAL A 107 -13.79 10.40 -2.50
N ASN A 108 -12.62 10.35 -3.14
CA ASN A 108 -12.49 10.22 -4.57
C ASN A 108 -11.66 8.97 -4.87
N VAL A 109 -12.16 8.12 -5.76
CA VAL A 109 -11.49 6.90 -6.20
C VAL A 109 -11.29 6.98 -7.70
N GLY A 110 -10.04 6.85 -8.13
CA GLY A 110 -9.67 6.63 -9.52
C GLY A 110 -9.36 5.16 -9.76
N ALA A 111 -9.75 4.63 -10.91
CA ALA A 111 -9.30 3.32 -11.36
C ALA A 111 -8.87 3.35 -12.82
N LEU A 112 -7.92 2.51 -13.17
CA LEU A 112 -7.36 2.40 -14.51
C LEU A 112 -7.32 0.93 -14.92
N VAL A 113 -7.72 0.66 -16.17
CA VAL A 113 -7.73 -0.69 -16.75
C VAL A 113 -6.87 -0.71 -18.01
N MET A 114 -6.01 -1.72 -18.10
CA MET A 114 -5.14 -1.95 -19.25
C MET A 114 -5.19 -3.41 -19.69
N GLU A 115 -5.68 -3.65 -20.91
CA GLU A 115 -5.54 -4.94 -21.60
C GLU A 115 -4.14 -5.01 -22.25
N ILE A 116 -3.15 -5.53 -21.53
CA ILE A 116 -1.75 -5.55 -21.94
C ILE A 116 -1.58 -6.35 -23.24
N GLY A 117 -0.92 -5.74 -24.22
CA GLY A 117 -0.67 -6.35 -25.53
C GLY A 117 -1.87 -6.33 -26.49
N SER A 118 -3.03 -5.79 -26.09
CA SER A 118 -4.22 -5.71 -26.95
C SER A 118 -4.18 -4.60 -28.00
N GLY A 119 -3.31 -3.59 -27.81
CA GLY A 119 -3.31 -2.36 -28.62
C GLY A 119 -4.44 -1.37 -28.29
N LYS A 120 -5.33 -1.70 -27.34
CA LYS A 120 -6.35 -0.77 -26.84
C LYS A 120 -5.74 0.27 -25.92
N ALA A 121 -6.30 1.48 -25.94
CA ALA A 121 -5.94 2.51 -24.99
C ALA A 121 -6.42 2.14 -23.57
N PRO A 122 -5.72 2.56 -22.51
CA PRO A 122 -6.19 2.39 -21.14
C PRO A 122 -7.55 3.07 -20.92
N GLU A 123 -8.41 2.42 -20.14
CA GLU A 123 -9.69 2.98 -19.68
C GLU A 123 -9.53 3.54 -18.27
N VAL A 124 -10.13 4.71 -18.01
CA VAL A 124 -10.06 5.41 -16.73
C VAL A 124 -11.47 5.59 -16.16
N PHE A 125 -11.63 5.27 -14.89
CA PHE A 125 -12.86 5.38 -14.13
C PHE A 125 -12.65 6.30 -12.94
N THR A 126 -13.68 7.04 -12.56
CA THR A 126 -13.61 7.93 -11.39
C THR A 126 -14.96 7.97 -10.70
N ASP A 127 -14.96 7.70 -9.41
CA ASP A 127 -16.13 7.81 -8.53
C ASP A 127 -15.81 8.76 -7.39
N SER A 128 -16.70 9.72 -7.14
CA SER A 128 -16.57 10.69 -6.06
C SER A 128 -17.79 10.63 -5.14
N SER A 129 -17.56 10.60 -3.83
CA SER A 129 -18.58 10.60 -2.78
C SER A 129 -18.39 11.79 -1.87
N LEU A 130 -19.27 12.79 -2.01
CA LEU A 130 -19.32 13.96 -1.13
C LEU A 130 -20.25 13.65 0.04
N LEU A 131 -19.70 13.63 1.24
CA LEU A 131 -20.42 13.43 2.49
C LEU A 131 -20.68 14.79 3.13
N TYR A 132 -21.93 15.06 3.49
CA TYR A 132 -22.31 16.34 4.11
C TYR A 132 -23.39 16.14 5.18
N VAL A 133 -23.44 17.07 6.14
CA VAL A 133 -24.45 17.11 7.21
C VAL A 133 -24.53 15.76 7.93
N ASP A 134 -25.66 15.06 7.91
CA ASP A 134 -25.92 13.85 8.71
C ASP A 134 -24.99 12.68 8.36
N GLU A 135 -24.46 12.65 7.13
CA GLU A 135 -23.55 11.60 6.66
C GLU A 135 -22.17 11.64 7.33
N LEU A 136 -21.84 12.77 7.97
CA LEU A 136 -20.59 12.98 8.70
C LEU A 136 -20.71 12.63 10.19
N TYR A 137 -21.90 12.32 10.68
CA TYR A 137 -22.13 11.99 12.08
C TYR A 137 -22.31 10.48 12.25
N THR A 138 -21.58 9.92 13.20
CA THR A 138 -21.80 8.59 13.78
C THR A 138 -22.45 8.74 15.15
N GLU A 139 -22.85 7.62 15.75
CA GLU A 139 -23.36 7.59 17.13
C GLU A 139 -22.37 8.17 18.16
N THR A 140 -21.07 8.22 17.82
CA THR A 140 -19.99 8.69 18.68
C THR A 140 -19.48 10.09 18.35
N GLY A 141 -20.02 10.75 17.31
CA GLY A 141 -19.65 12.12 16.93
C GLY A 141 -19.34 12.27 15.44
N ILE A 142 -18.53 13.28 15.08
CA ILE A 142 -18.11 13.50 13.68
C ILE A 142 -17.13 12.40 13.26
N LEU A 143 -17.23 11.93 12.01
CA LEU A 143 -16.29 10.99 11.41
C LEU A 143 -14.84 11.47 11.58
N THR A 144 -13.99 10.57 12.04
CA THR A 144 -12.55 10.82 12.16
C THR A 144 -11.87 10.75 10.80
N GLY A 145 -10.68 11.34 10.68
CA GLY A 145 -9.86 11.21 9.47
C GLY A 145 -9.59 9.74 9.13
N GLU A 146 -9.29 8.92 10.15
CA GLU A 146 -9.09 7.47 10.01
C GLU A 146 -10.32 6.75 9.44
N ALA A 147 -11.54 7.15 9.86
CA ALA A 147 -12.76 6.57 9.31
C ALA A 147 -12.96 6.94 7.83
N ILE A 148 -12.58 8.15 7.42
CA ILE A 148 -12.62 8.58 6.01
C ILE A 148 -11.56 7.86 5.17
N GLU A 149 -10.33 7.70 5.69
CA GLU A 149 -9.28 6.88 5.09
C GLU A 149 -9.76 5.44 4.88
N MET A 150 -10.39 4.86 5.89
CA MET A 150 -10.91 3.50 5.82
C MET A 150 -12.05 3.36 4.79
N ARG A 151 -12.92 4.37 4.67
CA ARG A 151 -13.96 4.41 3.63
C ARG A 151 -13.35 4.47 2.23
N ARG A 152 -12.30 5.26 2.02
CA ARG A 152 -11.55 5.32 0.78
C ARG A 152 -10.94 3.97 0.42
N ASP A 153 -10.23 3.33 1.35
CA ASP A 153 -9.58 2.04 1.13
C ASP A 153 -10.58 0.93 0.74
N ILE A 154 -11.78 0.93 1.34
CA ILE A 154 -12.88 0.04 0.94
C ILE A 154 -13.41 0.40 -0.45
N ALA A 155 -13.59 1.69 -0.75
CA ALA A 155 -14.14 2.15 -2.03
C ALA A 155 -13.23 1.78 -3.20
N GLU A 156 -11.91 1.94 -3.07
CA GLU A 156 -10.91 1.48 -4.04
C GLU A 156 -11.08 -0.01 -4.37
N ARG A 157 -11.15 -0.85 -3.33
CA ARG A 157 -11.27 -2.31 -3.48
C ARG A 157 -12.61 -2.73 -4.05
N ARG A 158 -13.69 -2.03 -3.70
CA ARG A 158 -15.00 -2.22 -4.32
C ARG A 158 -14.97 -1.88 -5.81
N LYS A 159 -14.28 -0.80 -6.20
CA LYS A 159 -14.15 -0.43 -7.61
C LYS A 159 -13.41 -1.50 -8.41
N LEU A 160 -12.34 -2.07 -7.86
CA LEU A 160 -11.64 -3.21 -8.49
C LEU A 160 -12.56 -4.43 -8.66
N LEU A 161 -13.36 -4.76 -7.64
CA LEU A 161 -14.33 -5.86 -7.70
C LEU A 161 -15.46 -5.62 -8.71
N GLU A 162 -15.93 -4.38 -8.84
CA GLU A 162 -16.94 -3.98 -9.82
C GLU A 162 -16.41 -4.10 -11.25
N LEU A 163 -15.18 -3.65 -11.50
CA LEU A 163 -14.59 -3.61 -12.84
C LEU A 163 -14.10 -4.98 -13.32
N ALA A 164 -13.49 -5.78 -12.44
CA ALA A 164 -12.82 -7.02 -12.82
C ALA A 164 -13.64 -8.00 -13.70
N PRO A 165 -14.96 -8.23 -13.48
CA PRO A 165 -15.76 -9.14 -14.30
C PRO A 165 -15.95 -8.70 -15.76
N ASN A 166 -15.70 -7.42 -16.06
CA ASN A 166 -16.01 -6.84 -17.36
C ASN A 166 -14.87 -7.01 -18.38
N TYR A 167 -13.73 -7.58 -17.96
CA TYR A 167 -12.51 -7.66 -18.75
C TYR A 167 -12.02 -9.11 -18.91
N PRO A 168 -11.27 -9.41 -19.99
CA PRO A 168 -10.77 -10.76 -20.24
C PRO A 168 -9.75 -11.20 -19.19
N ALA A 169 -9.87 -12.45 -18.75
CA ALA A 169 -8.90 -13.08 -17.86
C ALA A 169 -7.59 -13.44 -18.59
N PRO A 170 -6.44 -13.52 -17.89
CA PRO A 170 -6.25 -13.28 -16.45
C PRO A 170 -6.37 -11.81 -16.07
N VAL A 171 -6.93 -11.56 -14.89
CA VAL A 171 -7.10 -10.21 -14.31
C VAL A 171 -6.19 -10.08 -13.10
N ILE A 172 -5.37 -9.03 -13.08
CA ILE A 172 -4.55 -8.64 -11.93
C ILE A 172 -5.07 -7.31 -11.41
N ALA A 173 -5.47 -7.24 -10.14
CA ALA A 173 -5.95 -6.04 -9.48
C ALA A 173 -4.89 -5.53 -8.49
N LEU A 174 -4.40 -4.32 -8.74
CA LEU A 174 -3.40 -3.62 -7.94
C LEU A 174 -4.06 -2.60 -7.02
N THR A 175 -3.67 -2.60 -5.75
CA THR A 175 -4.02 -1.57 -4.78
C THR A 175 -2.80 -0.72 -4.43
N ASP A 176 -2.98 0.58 -4.23
CA ASP A 176 -1.94 1.45 -3.68
C ASP A 176 -1.78 1.18 -2.17
N GLY A 177 -0.68 0.54 -1.80
CA GLY A 177 -0.41 0.08 -0.44
C GLY A 177 -0.74 -1.40 -0.19
N PRO A 178 -0.77 -1.81 1.09
CA PRO A 178 -0.82 -3.22 1.46
C PRO A 178 -2.15 -3.89 1.11
N VAL A 179 -2.10 -5.17 0.76
CA VAL A 179 -3.31 -5.98 0.58
C VAL A 179 -4.03 -6.16 1.92
N GLU A 180 -3.27 -6.37 3.00
CA GLU A 180 -3.79 -6.38 4.36
C GLU A 180 -4.34 -5.00 4.72
N LEU A 181 -5.47 -5.00 5.43
CA LEU A 181 -6.03 -3.80 6.00
C LEU A 181 -5.25 -3.39 7.27
N TRP A 182 -4.69 -2.18 7.32
CA TRP A 182 -3.93 -1.67 8.46
C TRP A 182 -4.75 -0.65 9.29
N GLY A 183 -4.66 -0.73 10.63
CA GLY A 183 -5.32 0.18 11.59
C GLY A 183 -6.66 -0.38 12.10
N ALA A 184 -7.05 -0.32 13.38
CA ALA A 184 -6.65 0.53 14.49
C ALA A 184 -6.46 -0.29 15.79
N LYS A 185 -5.44 0.06 16.60
CA LYS A 185 -5.27 -0.53 17.95
C LYS A 185 -6.22 0.06 18.98
N ASP A 186 -6.78 1.25 18.77
CA ASP A 186 -7.42 2.02 19.85
C ASP A 186 -8.77 2.70 19.52
N GLY A 187 -9.37 2.49 18.34
CA GLY A 187 -10.63 3.13 17.94
C GLY A 187 -11.70 2.16 17.44
N GLY A 188 -12.70 1.85 18.28
CA GLY A 188 -13.94 1.18 17.86
C GLY A 188 -13.77 -0.25 17.33
N ALA A 189 -13.51 -1.21 18.22
CA ALA A 189 -13.31 -2.63 17.87
C ALA A 189 -14.44 -3.23 16.99
N GLU A 190 -15.65 -2.70 17.05
CA GLU A 190 -16.80 -3.16 16.26
C GLU A 190 -16.83 -2.61 14.82
N GLU A 191 -16.58 -1.31 14.64
CA GLU A 191 -16.51 -0.70 13.31
C GLU A 191 -15.32 -1.27 12.52
N TYR A 192 -14.17 -1.43 13.19
CA TYR A 192 -13.02 -2.11 12.62
C TYR A 192 -13.36 -3.56 12.19
N ARG A 193 -14.01 -4.33 13.08
CA ARG A 193 -14.45 -5.70 12.74
C ARG A 193 -15.39 -5.72 11.54
N ARG A 194 -16.39 -4.83 11.49
CA ARG A 194 -17.31 -4.74 10.36
C ARG A 194 -16.56 -4.46 9.07
N ASN A 195 -15.64 -3.51 9.09
CA ASN A 195 -14.89 -3.13 7.91
C ASN A 195 -13.90 -4.22 7.46
N LEU A 196 -13.29 -4.93 8.40
CA LEU A 196 -12.46 -6.11 8.13
C LEU A 196 -13.29 -7.21 7.44
N GLU A 197 -14.51 -7.47 7.89
CA GLU A 197 -15.39 -8.45 7.25
C GLU A 197 -15.82 -8.02 5.84
N ILE A 198 -16.08 -6.72 5.62
CA ILE A 198 -16.31 -6.18 4.27
C ILE A 198 -15.09 -6.42 3.39
N HIS A 199 -13.88 -6.11 3.88
CA HIS A 199 -12.65 -6.31 3.14
C HIS A 199 -12.41 -7.79 2.79
N LYS A 200 -12.57 -8.71 3.74
CA LYS A 200 -12.49 -10.16 3.49
C LYS A 200 -13.51 -10.63 2.46
N SER A 201 -14.74 -10.12 2.53
CA SER A 201 -15.79 -10.44 1.55
C SER A 201 -15.38 -10.00 0.13
N ILE A 202 -14.80 -8.81 -0.03
CA ILE A 202 -14.30 -8.34 -1.32
C ILE A 202 -13.20 -9.27 -1.85
N LEU A 203 -12.22 -9.63 -1.02
CA LEU A 203 -11.15 -10.55 -1.40
C LEU A 203 -11.68 -11.93 -1.80
N SER A 204 -12.64 -12.46 -1.05
CA SER A 204 -13.29 -13.74 -1.34
C SER A 204 -14.04 -13.71 -2.69
N GLN A 205 -14.72 -12.61 -2.99
CA GLN A 205 -15.41 -12.43 -4.26
C GLN A 205 -14.44 -12.28 -5.44
N LEU A 206 -13.35 -11.52 -5.28
CA LEU A 206 -12.28 -11.41 -6.27
C LEU A 206 -11.62 -12.77 -6.54
N GLN A 207 -11.34 -13.54 -5.48
CA GLN A 207 -10.81 -14.91 -5.58
C GLN A 207 -11.77 -15.82 -6.36
N THR A 208 -13.07 -15.80 -6.04
CA THR A 208 -14.09 -16.60 -6.74
C THR A 208 -14.15 -16.27 -8.23
N LYS A 209 -13.80 -15.04 -8.60
CA LYS A 209 -13.72 -14.55 -9.98
C LYS A 209 -12.36 -14.80 -10.65
N ASN A 210 -11.46 -15.55 -10.02
CA ASN A 210 -10.08 -15.81 -10.47
C ASN A 210 -9.26 -14.53 -10.71
N VAL A 211 -9.50 -13.48 -9.92
CA VAL A 211 -8.72 -12.24 -9.96
C VAL A 211 -7.52 -12.37 -9.03
N THR A 212 -6.33 -12.08 -9.53
CA THR A 212 -5.11 -12.01 -8.71
C THR A 212 -5.01 -10.62 -8.09
N VAL A 213 -5.08 -10.52 -6.76
CA VAL A 213 -4.92 -9.24 -6.05
C VAL A 213 -3.46 -9.08 -5.65
N ALA A 214 -2.90 -7.90 -5.88
CA ALA A 214 -1.57 -7.53 -5.42
C ALA A 214 -1.53 -6.10 -4.88
N GLY A 215 -0.59 -5.86 -3.98
CA GLY A 215 -0.30 -4.58 -3.36
C GLY A 215 1.14 -4.59 -2.88
N TYR A 216 1.60 -3.50 -2.29
CA TYR A 216 2.98 -3.38 -1.82
C TYR A 216 3.04 -2.91 -0.38
N VAL A 217 4.13 -3.26 0.29
CA VAL A 217 4.48 -2.73 1.60
C VAL A 217 5.68 -1.82 1.40
N ASP A 218 5.48 -0.51 1.51
CA ASP A 218 6.58 0.45 1.55
C ASP A 218 6.98 0.72 3.01
N LYS A 219 8.29 0.89 3.25
CA LYS A 219 8.90 1.14 4.58
C LYS A 219 8.44 0.18 5.69
N PRO A 220 8.67 -1.14 5.57
CA PRO A 220 8.45 -2.06 6.68
C PRO A 220 9.45 -1.74 7.82
N GLY A 221 9.05 -0.90 8.79
CA GLY A 221 9.84 -0.53 9.97
C GLY A 221 10.13 0.96 10.18
N ALA A 222 9.41 1.86 9.50
CA ALA A 222 9.28 3.26 9.95
C ALA A 222 8.15 3.40 10.98
#